data_AF-A0A7C7A739-F1
#
_entry.id   AF-A0A7C7A739-F1
#
_cell.length_a   1.000
_cell.length_b   1.000
_cell.length_c   1.000
_cell.angle_alpha   90.00
_cell.angle_beta   90.00
_cell.angle_gamma   90.00
#
_symmetry.space_group_name_H-M   'P 1'
#
loop_
_entity.id
_entity.type
_entity.pdbx_description
1 polymer ?
#
loop_
_entity_poly.entity_id
_entity_poly.type
_entity_poly.pdbx_seq_one_letter_code
_entity_poly.pdbx_strand_id
1 'polypeptide(L)'
;MSKNDVLTILKQQVKPARGCTEPVAVALAVSTAYKEIKGNVGKINVKLSPNIYKNGMRVGIPGTKEKGIVFAVALAVLCGAPELGLELFKNVNDSFINKAKDLVAENKISIEVMNRQKNFFIEANVLTDNGSACCRVKDNHTNIVYLEVNGNVIYSDEDNNCIFKEGFNSNKLSLKNLSIREIINFIEDVPFEDISFLLEGVELNISMAKKGLEGKIGIGAGMSQLLQKGIMRDDIVNQVRILTSAACDARMAGINLPVMSSAGSGNHGITAIIPPTIVCRYLGYDNEKLARALALSHLITAYIKEYTGRLSPVCGCSVAAGIGASASIAWLLGGGYKEIVGSINNMVGALSGMVCDGAKGGCAYKLSTAASEAVIQAYLAINGFVISNYDGIVGDDVEVTIRNLGVLSSEGMKDMDETILKIMTKKTC
;
A
#
# COMPACT_ATOMS: atom_id res chain seq x y z
N MET A 1 24.69 1.01 -8.12
CA MET A 1 23.51 1.82 -8.50
C MET A 1 23.80 3.27 -8.15
N SER A 2 23.39 4.25 -8.97
CA SER A 2 23.70 5.66 -8.69
C SER A 2 22.78 6.22 -7.60
N LYS A 3 23.20 7.30 -6.90
CA LYS A 3 22.33 8.01 -5.94
C LYS A 3 21.04 8.53 -6.62
N ASN A 4 21.14 8.93 -7.89
CA ASN A 4 20.00 9.37 -8.68
C ASN A 4 18.97 8.25 -8.94
N ASP A 5 19.42 7.00 -9.08
CA ASP A 5 18.51 5.85 -9.22
C ASP A 5 17.73 5.62 -7.93
N VAL A 6 18.39 5.68 -6.77
CA VAL A 6 17.73 5.52 -5.44
C VAL A 6 16.69 6.61 -5.22
N LEU A 7 17.04 7.86 -5.53
CA LEU A 7 16.11 8.99 -5.45
C LEU A 7 14.92 8.82 -6.40
N THR A 8 15.17 8.34 -7.62
CA THR A 8 14.12 8.06 -8.61
C THR A 8 13.17 6.98 -8.10
N ILE A 9 13.70 5.90 -7.53
CA ILE A 9 12.89 4.85 -6.91
C ILE A 9 12.05 5.44 -5.78
N LEU A 10 12.64 6.22 -4.88
CA LEU A 10 11.94 6.84 -3.76
C LEU A 10 10.75 7.69 -4.22
N LYS A 11 10.96 8.59 -5.20
CA LYS A 11 9.90 9.42 -5.81
C LYS A 11 8.82 8.60 -6.51
N GLN A 12 9.18 7.45 -7.07
CA GLN A 12 8.20 6.55 -7.70
C GLN A 12 7.35 5.78 -6.69
N GLN A 13 7.94 5.37 -5.57
CA GLN A 13 7.27 4.56 -4.54
C GLN A 13 6.39 5.39 -3.59
N VAL A 14 6.67 6.69 -3.45
CA VAL A 14 6.01 7.59 -2.51
C VAL A 14 5.10 8.56 -3.27
N LYS A 15 3.83 8.20 -3.39
CA LYS A 15 2.82 8.99 -4.11
C LYS A 15 1.50 9.08 -3.32
N PRO A 16 0.74 10.17 -3.42
CA PRO A 16 -0.62 10.24 -2.88
C PRO A 16 -1.52 9.13 -3.44
N ALA A 17 -2.39 8.57 -2.60
CA ALA A 17 -3.37 7.56 -2.98
C ALA A 17 -4.67 7.73 -2.19
N ARG A 18 -5.81 7.52 -2.85
CA ARG A 18 -7.15 7.58 -2.23
C ARG A 18 -7.77 6.20 -2.12
N GLY A 19 -8.19 5.83 -0.91
CA GLY A 19 -8.75 4.50 -0.64
C GLY A 19 -7.76 3.37 -0.85
N CYS A 20 -8.29 2.15 -0.99
CA CYS A 20 -7.51 0.97 -1.28
C CYS A 20 -7.05 0.98 -2.75
N THR A 21 -5.79 0.67 -3.01
CA THR A 21 -5.18 0.82 -4.34
C THR A 21 -5.64 -0.26 -5.30
N GLU A 22 -6.07 -1.44 -4.81
CA GLU A 22 -6.53 -2.55 -5.65
C GLU A 22 -7.90 -2.28 -6.32
N PRO A 23 -8.97 -1.84 -5.61
CA PRO A 23 -10.18 -1.34 -6.29
C PRO A 23 -9.91 -0.18 -7.23
N VAL A 24 -8.98 0.71 -6.89
CA VAL A 24 -8.59 1.84 -7.76
C VAL A 24 -7.90 1.34 -9.03
N ALA A 25 -7.03 0.33 -8.96
CA ALA A 25 -6.42 -0.27 -10.14
C ALA A 25 -7.46 -0.96 -11.05
N VAL A 26 -8.48 -1.61 -10.48
CA VAL A 26 -9.58 -2.17 -11.26
C VAL A 26 -10.41 -1.06 -11.92
N ALA A 27 -10.72 -0.01 -11.16
CA ALA A 27 -11.41 1.18 -11.67
C ALA A 27 -10.60 1.89 -12.76
N LEU A 28 -9.27 1.94 -12.64
CA LEU A 28 -8.38 2.49 -13.64
C LEU A 28 -8.52 1.72 -14.96
N ALA A 29 -8.43 0.39 -14.93
CA ALA A 29 -8.59 -0.43 -16.15
C ALA A 29 -9.97 -0.22 -16.81
N VAL A 30 -11.04 -0.18 -16.01
CA VAL A 30 -12.41 0.03 -16.51
C VAL A 30 -12.60 1.43 -17.09
N SER A 31 -12.17 2.47 -16.38
CA SER A 31 -12.33 3.86 -16.82
C SER A 31 -11.47 4.15 -18.05
N THR A 32 -10.28 3.58 -18.17
CA THR A 32 -9.47 3.67 -19.39
C THR A 32 -10.19 3.07 -20.59
N ALA A 33 -10.70 1.82 -20.48
CA ALA A 33 -11.45 1.19 -21.55
C ALA A 33 -12.72 1.98 -21.90
N TYR A 34 -13.48 2.42 -20.89
CA TYR A 34 -14.74 3.15 -21.09
C TYR A 34 -14.52 4.54 -21.72
N LYS A 35 -13.42 5.24 -21.40
CA LYS A 35 -13.15 6.60 -21.92
C LYS A 35 -13.02 6.64 -23.45
N GLU A 36 -12.55 5.56 -24.05
CA GLU A 36 -12.37 5.43 -25.50
C GLU A 36 -13.68 5.21 -26.27
N ILE A 37 -14.65 4.52 -25.67
CA ILE A 37 -15.93 4.17 -26.34
C ILE A 37 -17.11 5.04 -25.88
N LYS A 38 -17.18 5.33 -24.57
CA LYS A 38 -18.31 5.96 -23.87
C LYS A 38 -19.64 5.28 -24.21
N GLY A 39 -20.77 5.90 -23.87
CA GLY A 39 -22.10 5.39 -24.22
C GLY A 39 -22.78 4.61 -23.10
N ASN A 40 -23.96 4.07 -23.37
CA ASN A 40 -24.73 3.32 -22.40
C ASN A 40 -24.10 1.95 -22.17
N VAL A 41 -23.77 1.65 -20.92
CA VAL A 41 -23.16 0.36 -20.56
C VAL A 41 -24.15 -0.77 -20.83
N GLY A 42 -23.73 -1.72 -21.67
CA GLY A 42 -24.39 -2.99 -21.87
C GLY A 42 -23.88 -4.06 -20.91
N LYS A 43 -22.56 -4.24 -20.84
CA LYS A 43 -21.91 -5.24 -19.97
C LYS A 43 -20.48 -4.85 -19.64
N ILE A 44 -20.05 -5.12 -18.41
CA ILE A 44 -18.66 -4.99 -17.96
C ILE A 44 -18.21 -6.32 -17.39
N ASN A 45 -17.16 -6.91 -17.96
CA ASN A 45 -16.54 -8.11 -17.42
C ASN A 45 -15.10 -7.83 -16.99
N VAL A 46 -14.82 -8.00 -15.70
CA VAL A 46 -13.48 -7.83 -15.14
C VAL A 46 -12.92 -9.19 -14.75
N LYS A 47 -11.79 -9.56 -15.34
CA LYS A 47 -10.98 -10.69 -14.91
C LYS A 47 -9.79 -10.18 -14.11
N LEU A 48 -9.49 -10.80 -12.97
CA LEU A 48 -8.43 -10.31 -12.10
C LEU A 48 -7.74 -11.41 -11.30
N SER A 49 -6.52 -11.14 -10.84
CA SER A 49 -5.76 -12.09 -10.03
C SER A 49 -6.38 -12.27 -8.63
N PRO A 50 -6.18 -13.44 -8.00
CA PRO A 50 -6.75 -13.75 -6.68
C PRO A 50 -6.40 -12.70 -5.61
N ASN A 51 -5.19 -12.17 -5.63
CA ASN A 51 -4.74 -11.14 -4.68
C ASN A 51 -5.47 -9.81 -4.83
N ILE A 52 -5.76 -9.38 -6.06
CA ILE A 52 -6.56 -8.17 -6.33
C ILE A 52 -7.98 -8.38 -5.80
N TYR A 53 -8.56 -9.56 -6.05
CA TYR A 53 -9.88 -9.90 -5.52
C TYR A 53 -9.90 -9.84 -3.99
N LYS A 54 -8.97 -10.56 -3.34
CA LYS A 54 -8.82 -10.64 -1.88
C LYS A 54 -8.75 -9.24 -1.25
N ASN A 55 -7.91 -8.36 -1.80
CA ASN A 55 -7.69 -7.04 -1.26
C ASN A 55 -8.86 -6.09 -1.57
N GLY A 56 -9.51 -6.23 -2.72
CA GLY A 56 -10.62 -5.36 -3.13
C GLY A 56 -12.00 -5.79 -2.63
N MET A 57 -12.20 -7.04 -2.19
CA MET A 57 -13.54 -7.63 -1.99
C MET A 57 -14.44 -6.85 -1.03
N ARG A 58 -13.92 -6.37 0.10
CA ARG A 58 -14.74 -5.82 1.22
C ARG A 58 -14.28 -4.45 1.72
N VAL A 59 -13.40 -3.79 0.99
CA VAL A 59 -12.84 -2.50 1.40
C VAL A 59 -13.76 -1.34 1.02
N GLY A 60 -13.76 -0.27 1.82
CA GLY A 60 -14.52 0.95 1.55
C GLY A 60 -14.05 1.67 0.29
N ILE A 61 -15.00 2.23 -0.46
CA ILE A 61 -14.72 3.02 -1.65
C ILE A 61 -14.71 4.53 -1.29
N PRO A 62 -13.66 5.28 -1.66
CA PRO A 62 -13.50 6.69 -1.29
C PRO A 62 -14.73 7.54 -1.59
N GLY A 63 -15.18 8.29 -0.59
CA GLY A 63 -16.30 9.23 -0.72
C GLY A 63 -17.66 8.57 -0.61
N THR A 64 -17.73 7.29 -0.27
CA THR A 64 -18.99 6.53 -0.24
C THR A 64 -19.09 5.68 1.02
N LYS A 65 -20.31 5.21 1.34
CA LYS A 65 -20.54 4.16 2.36
C LYS A 65 -20.44 2.75 1.77
N GLU A 66 -20.26 2.65 0.46
CA GLU A 66 -20.28 1.41 -0.29
C GLU A 66 -18.90 0.75 -0.29
N LYS A 67 -18.87 -0.54 -0.61
CA LYS A 67 -17.67 -1.39 -0.49
C LYS A 67 -17.53 -2.28 -1.72
N GLY A 68 -16.30 -2.70 -1.97
CA GLY A 68 -16.01 -3.78 -2.90
C GLY A 68 -15.79 -3.36 -4.35
N ILE A 69 -15.24 -4.31 -5.12
CA ILE A 69 -14.79 -4.11 -6.50
C ILE A 69 -15.97 -3.74 -7.43
N VAL A 70 -17.13 -4.38 -7.27
CA VAL A 70 -18.30 -4.14 -8.13
C VAL A 70 -18.72 -2.66 -8.09
N PHE A 71 -18.76 -2.07 -6.89
CA PHE A 71 -19.10 -0.66 -6.75
C PHE A 71 -18.00 0.27 -7.30
N ALA A 72 -16.73 -0.09 -7.12
CA ALA A 72 -15.61 0.65 -7.71
C ALA A 72 -15.68 0.67 -9.26
N VAL A 73 -16.04 -0.46 -9.88
CA VAL A 73 -16.25 -0.58 -11.34
C VAL A 73 -17.39 0.32 -11.80
N ALA A 74 -18.52 0.33 -11.09
CA ALA A 74 -19.65 1.18 -11.44
C ALA A 74 -19.30 2.67 -11.37
N LEU A 75 -18.61 3.10 -10.31
CA LEU A 75 -18.13 4.48 -10.19
C LEU A 75 -17.09 4.85 -11.26
N ALA A 76 -16.25 3.91 -11.66
CA ALA A 76 -15.19 4.16 -12.65
C ALA A 76 -15.75 4.64 -13.99
N VAL A 77 -16.88 4.06 -14.43
CA VAL A 77 -17.58 4.47 -15.65
C VAL A 77 -18.14 5.89 -15.53
N LEU A 78 -18.61 6.27 -14.34
CA LEU A 78 -19.37 7.50 -14.15
C LEU A 78 -18.48 8.71 -13.87
N CYS A 79 -17.40 8.52 -13.11
CA CYS A 79 -16.54 9.61 -12.63
C CYS A 79 -15.05 9.27 -12.63
N GLY A 80 -14.66 8.11 -13.17
CA GLY A 80 -13.26 7.72 -13.25
C GLY A 80 -12.49 8.61 -14.20
N ALA A 81 -11.40 9.17 -13.70
CA ALA A 81 -10.43 9.96 -14.46
C ALA A 81 -9.08 9.21 -14.44
N PRO A 82 -8.79 8.38 -15.47
CA PRO A 82 -7.58 7.56 -15.52
C PRO A 82 -6.27 8.34 -15.30
N GLU A 83 -6.23 9.58 -15.79
CA GLU A 83 -5.11 10.51 -15.64
C GLU A 83 -4.74 10.83 -14.18
N LEU A 84 -5.67 10.64 -13.22
CA LEU A 84 -5.42 10.85 -11.80
C LEU A 84 -4.73 9.64 -11.13
N GLY A 85 -4.52 8.54 -11.84
CA GLY A 85 -3.84 7.34 -11.31
C GLY A 85 -4.46 6.84 -10.01
N LEU A 86 -3.70 6.83 -8.91
CA LEU A 86 -4.15 6.37 -7.60
C LEU A 86 -5.14 7.31 -6.89
N GLU A 87 -5.42 8.49 -7.46
CA GLU A 87 -6.42 9.44 -6.99
C GLU A 87 -7.71 9.45 -7.84
N LEU A 88 -7.95 8.40 -8.65
CA LEU A 88 -9.10 8.29 -9.57
C LEU A 88 -10.46 8.70 -8.98
N PHE A 89 -10.70 8.43 -7.69
CA PHE A 89 -11.95 8.76 -7.00
C PHE A 89 -11.98 10.14 -6.31
N LYS A 90 -11.05 11.04 -6.63
CA LYS A 90 -10.98 12.39 -6.04
C LYS A 90 -12.29 13.18 -6.19
N ASN A 91 -12.98 13.02 -7.32
CA ASN A 91 -14.16 13.82 -7.70
C ASN A 91 -15.51 13.12 -7.46
N VAL A 92 -15.53 12.05 -6.65
CA VAL A 92 -16.78 11.35 -6.30
C VAL A 92 -17.74 12.30 -5.56
N ASN A 93 -19.03 12.25 -5.94
CA ASN A 93 -20.12 13.00 -5.31
C ASN A 93 -21.41 12.16 -5.27
N ASP A 94 -22.43 12.65 -4.55
CA ASP A 94 -23.68 11.92 -4.32
C ASP A 94 -24.44 11.57 -5.61
N SER A 95 -24.37 12.42 -6.63
CA SER A 95 -24.98 12.14 -7.94
C SER A 95 -24.34 10.93 -8.61
N PHE A 96 -23.01 10.84 -8.61
CA PHE A 96 -22.30 9.66 -9.14
C PHE A 96 -22.56 8.41 -8.31
N ILE A 97 -22.64 8.54 -6.99
CA ILE A 97 -22.93 7.43 -6.08
C ILE A 97 -24.30 6.82 -6.38
N ASN A 98 -25.34 7.65 -6.54
CA ASN A 98 -26.69 7.15 -6.83
C ASN A 98 -26.74 6.44 -8.19
N LYS A 99 -26.16 7.03 -9.24
CA LYS A 99 -26.07 6.37 -10.56
C LYS A 99 -25.27 5.08 -10.52
N ALA A 100 -24.23 5.00 -9.70
CA ALA A 100 -23.45 3.78 -9.53
C ALA A 100 -24.28 2.67 -8.88
N LYS A 101 -25.16 3.01 -7.92
CA LYS A 101 -26.10 2.05 -7.32
C LYS A 101 -27.06 1.49 -8.36
N ASP A 102 -27.60 2.35 -9.22
CA ASP A 102 -28.49 1.93 -10.30
C ASP A 102 -27.77 0.95 -11.25
N LEU A 103 -26.57 1.29 -11.69
CA LEU A 103 -25.76 0.43 -12.57
C LEU A 103 -25.40 -0.92 -11.93
N VAL A 104 -25.16 -0.96 -10.61
CA VAL A 104 -24.96 -2.21 -9.87
C VAL A 104 -26.25 -3.02 -9.81
N ALA A 105 -27.41 -2.38 -9.57
CA ALA A 105 -28.71 -3.04 -9.51
C ALA A 105 -29.14 -3.64 -10.86
N GLU A 106 -28.69 -3.07 -11.98
CA GLU A 106 -28.90 -3.62 -13.34
C GLU A 106 -28.12 -4.92 -13.59
N ASN A 107 -27.22 -5.34 -12.69
CA ASN A 107 -26.46 -6.59 -12.76
C ASN A 107 -25.63 -6.74 -14.06
N LYS A 108 -25.12 -5.63 -14.59
CA LYS A 108 -24.31 -5.57 -15.81
C LYS A 108 -22.81 -5.80 -15.57
N ILE A 109 -22.38 -5.90 -14.31
CA ILE A 109 -20.98 -6.01 -13.91
C ILE A 109 -20.69 -7.43 -13.41
N SER A 110 -19.76 -8.13 -14.07
CA SER A 110 -19.28 -9.45 -13.64
C SER A 110 -17.79 -9.40 -13.27
N ILE A 111 -17.44 -10.07 -12.16
CA ILE A 111 -16.06 -10.22 -11.69
C ILE A 111 -15.68 -11.70 -11.73
N GLU A 112 -14.58 -12.00 -12.43
CA GLU A 112 -14.02 -13.35 -12.57
C GLU A 112 -12.62 -13.41 -11.95
N VAL A 113 -12.37 -14.40 -11.09
CA VAL A 113 -11.07 -14.59 -10.42
C VAL A 113 -10.24 -15.61 -11.19
N MET A 114 -9.08 -15.18 -11.68
CA MET A 114 -8.18 -16.02 -12.49
C MET A 114 -7.16 -16.75 -11.61
N ASN A 115 -7.52 -17.93 -11.09
CA ASN A 115 -6.74 -18.69 -10.10
C ASN A 115 -5.30 -19.05 -10.52
N ARG A 116 -4.95 -19.03 -11.82
CA ARG A 116 -3.61 -19.43 -12.33
C ARG A 116 -2.78 -18.27 -12.88
N GLN A 117 -3.20 -17.03 -12.68
CA GLN A 117 -2.50 -15.87 -13.21
C GLN A 117 -1.47 -15.30 -12.22
N LYS A 118 -0.47 -14.60 -12.75
CA LYS A 118 0.59 -13.92 -11.98
C LYS A 118 0.00 -12.99 -10.89
N ASN A 119 0.81 -12.69 -9.87
CA ASN A 119 0.39 -12.02 -8.64
C ASN A 119 -0.32 -10.66 -8.84
N PHE A 120 -0.18 -9.96 -9.97
CA PHE A 120 -0.88 -8.70 -10.28
C PHE A 120 -1.39 -8.66 -11.73
N PHE A 121 -2.68 -8.93 -11.94
CA PHE A 121 -3.32 -8.83 -13.26
C PHE A 121 -4.76 -8.34 -13.14
N ILE A 122 -5.16 -7.48 -14.08
CA ILE A 122 -6.53 -7.03 -14.30
C ILE A 122 -6.76 -6.95 -15.81
N GLU A 123 -7.88 -7.49 -16.28
CA GLU A 123 -8.42 -7.29 -17.63
C GLU A 123 -9.86 -6.79 -17.51
N ALA A 124 -10.13 -5.60 -18.00
CA ALA A 124 -11.45 -4.99 -18.04
C ALA A 124 -11.97 -4.99 -19.47
N ASN A 125 -13.06 -5.72 -19.71
CA ASN A 125 -13.78 -5.72 -20.98
C ASN A 125 -15.07 -4.93 -20.79
N VAL A 126 -15.22 -3.81 -21.52
CA VAL A 126 -16.36 -2.91 -21.44
C VAL A 126 -17.11 -2.94 -22.77
N LEU A 127 -18.41 -3.23 -22.71
CA LEU A 127 -19.32 -3.22 -23.86
C LEU A 127 -20.38 -2.14 -23.64
N THR A 128 -20.56 -1.30 -24.65
CA THR A 128 -21.53 -0.21 -24.71
C THR A 128 -22.32 -0.28 -26.02
N ASP A 129 -23.32 0.58 -26.17
CA ASP A 129 -24.01 0.81 -27.44
C ASP A 129 -23.11 1.42 -28.54
N ASN A 130 -22.02 2.09 -28.15
CA ASN A 130 -21.04 2.68 -29.07
C ASN A 130 -19.92 1.70 -29.52
N GLY A 131 -19.79 0.54 -28.87
CA GLY A 131 -18.74 -0.42 -29.16
C GLY A 131 -18.17 -1.13 -27.95
N SER A 132 -17.01 -1.75 -28.13
CA SER A 132 -16.31 -2.52 -27.10
C SER A 132 -14.86 -2.07 -26.92
N ALA A 133 -14.35 -2.19 -25.69
CA ALA A 133 -12.96 -1.92 -25.37
C ALA A 133 -12.42 -2.90 -24.32
N CYS A 134 -11.13 -3.20 -24.42
CA CYS A 134 -10.40 -4.06 -23.50
C CYS A 134 -9.15 -3.35 -22.98
N CYS A 135 -9.00 -3.25 -21.66
CA CYS A 135 -7.80 -2.70 -21.03
C CYS A 135 -7.18 -3.74 -20.09
N ARG A 136 -5.85 -3.91 -20.14
CA ARG A 136 -5.11 -4.77 -19.21
C ARG A 136 -4.09 -3.99 -18.39
N VAL A 137 -4.08 -4.25 -17.09
CA VAL A 137 -3.10 -3.72 -16.12
C VAL A 137 -2.32 -4.90 -15.55
N LYS A 138 -0.98 -4.80 -15.54
CA LYS A 138 -0.08 -5.86 -15.05
C LYS A 138 1.04 -5.29 -14.18
N ASP A 139 1.55 -6.14 -13.27
CA ASP A 139 2.74 -5.93 -12.44
C ASP A 139 2.67 -4.79 -11.39
N ASN A 140 2.02 -3.66 -11.67
CA ASN A 140 1.68 -2.64 -10.67
C ASN A 140 0.32 -1.96 -10.94
N HIS A 141 -0.15 -1.22 -9.93
CA HIS A 141 -1.48 -0.60 -9.87
C HIS A 141 -1.82 0.37 -10.99
N THR A 142 -0.83 0.91 -11.70
CA THR A 142 -1.05 1.93 -12.75
C THR A 142 -0.44 1.56 -14.10
N ASN A 143 0.16 0.38 -14.22
CA ASN A 143 0.85 -0.05 -15.44
C ASN A 143 -0.10 -0.74 -16.40
N ILE A 144 -0.73 0.08 -17.22
CA ILE A 144 -1.51 -0.37 -18.38
C ILE A 144 -0.52 -0.94 -19.38
N VAL A 145 -0.76 -2.18 -19.83
CA VAL A 145 0.12 -2.90 -20.79
C VAL A 145 -0.59 -3.22 -22.10
N TYR A 146 -1.90 -3.01 -22.17
CA TYR A 146 -2.72 -3.31 -23.33
C TYR A 146 -4.00 -2.47 -23.34
N LEU A 147 -4.34 -1.91 -24.49
CA LEU A 147 -5.61 -1.24 -24.76
C LEU A 147 -6.07 -1.55 -26.19
N GLU A 148 -7.27 -2.07 -26.33
CA GLU A 148 -7.93 -2.37 -27.61
C GLU A 148 -9.33 -1.75 -27.63
N VAL A 149 -9.73 -1.20 -28.78
CA VAL A 149 -11.03 -0.56 -29.00
C VAL A 149 -11.61 -1.03 -30.33
N ASN A 150 -12.81 -1.60 -30.29
CA ASN A 150 -13.52 -2.15 -31.46
C ASN A 150 -12.66 -3.11 -32.29
N GLY A 151 -11.86 -3.95 -31.62
CA GLY A 151 -10.93 -4.90 -32.26
C GLY A 151 -9.61 -4.30 -32.74
N ASN A 152 -9.40 -2.99 -32.59
CA ASN A 152 -8.15 -2.31 -32.97
C ASN A 152 -7.28 -2.08 -31.73
N VAL A 153 -6.04 -2.60 -31.73
CA VAL A 153 -5.08 -2.40 -30.64
C VAL A 153 -4.51 -0.97 -30.72
N ILE A 154 -4.84 -0.15 -29.71
CA ILE A 154 -4.36 1.24 -29.59
C ILE A 154 -2.99 1.27 -28.90
N TYR A 155 -2.80 0.40 -27.91
CA TYR A 155 -1.58 0.31 -27.12
C TYR A 155 -1.28 -1.14 -26.73
N SER A 156 -0.01 -1.53 -26.82
CA SER A 156 0.53 -2.79 -26.33
C SER A 156 1.99 -2.59 -25.95
N ASP A 157 2.39 -3.01 -24.76
CA ASP A 157 3.79 -2.94 -24.29
C ASP A 157 4.72 -3.88 -25.09
N GLU A 158 4.15 -4.83 -25.84
CA GLU A 158 4.88 -5.79 -26.68
C GLU A 158 5.04 -5.33 -28.15
N ASP A 159 4.39 -4.25 -28.58
CA ASP A 159 4.28 -3.90 -30.01
C ASP A 159 4.79 -2.49 -30.34
N ASN A 160 5.81 -2.40 -31.20
CA ASN A 160 6.51 -1.14 -31.53
C ASN A 160 5.71 -0.19 -32.46
N ASN A 161 4.59 -0.66 -33.02
CA ASN A 161 3.78 0.06 -34.01
C ASN A 161 2.52 0.74 -33.41
N CYS A 162 2.38 0.78 -32.08
CA CYS A 162 1.22 1.41 -31.44
C CYS A 162 1.17 2.94 -31.60
N ILE A 163 -0.05 3.47 -31.62
CA ILE A 163 -0.34 4.91 -31.80
C ILE A 163 -0.05 5.69 -30.50
N PHE A 164 -0.19 5.04 -29.35
CA PHE A 164 0.22 5.56 -28.04
C PHE A 164 1.64 5.08 -27.71
N LYS A 165 2.64 5.98 -27.73
CA LYS A 165 4.03 5.66 -27.33
C LYS A 165 4.40 6.12 -25.91
N GLU A 166 3.52 6.84 -25.21
CA GLU A 166 3.71 7.18 -23.80
C GLU A 166 3.18 6.04 -22.91
N GLY A 167 4.03 5.04 -22.67
CA GLY A 167 3.72 3.98 -21.70
C GLY A 167 3.65 4.52 -20.27
N PHE A 168 2.68 4.04 -19.49
CA PHE A 168 2.57 4.35 -18.06
C PHE A 168 3.61 3.55 -17.25
N ASN A 169 4.79 4.15 -17.01
CA ASN A 169 5.88 3.69 -16.11
C ASN A 169 6.59 2.37 -16.49
N SER A 170 7.59 2.47 -17.37
CA SER A 170 8.49 1.37 -17.76
C SER A 170 9.93 1.44 -17.19
N ASN A 171 10.18 2.16 -16.09
CA ASN A 171 11.52 2.16 -15.47
C ASN A 171 11.74 0.95 -14.54
N LYS A 172 12.54 -0.01 -15.03
CA LYS A 172 12.97 -1.27 -14.38
C LYS A 172 14.04 -1.08 -13.29
N LEU A 173 14.04 0.02 -12.55
CA LEU A 173 15.01 0.20 -11.46
C LEU A 173 14.61 -0.68 -10.26
N SER A 174 15.55 -1.49 -9.74
CA SER A 174 15.31 -2.41 -8.62
C SER A 174 16.34 -2.22 -7.51
N LEU A 175 15.86 -2.19 -6.27
CA LEU A 175 16.70 -2.05 -5.08
C LEU A 175 17.48 -3.33 -4.74
N LYS A 176 17.22 -4.47 -5.38
CA LYS A 176 17.81 -5.78 -5.02
C LYS A 176 19.34 -5.84 -5.02
N ASN A 177 19.99 -4.92 -5.75
CA ASN A 177 21.44 -4.86 -5.89
C ASN A 177 22.08 -3.89 -4.89
N LEU A 178 21.31 -3.31 -3.97
CA LEU A 178 21.82 -2.47 -2.88
C LEU A 178 21.93 -3.29 -1.60
N SER A 179 22.90 -2.90 -0.77
CA SER A 179 22.96 -3.25 0.64
C SER A 179 22.17 -2.24 1.49
N ILE A 180 21.76 -2.66 2.68
CA ILE A 180 21.18 -1.79 3.70
C ILE A 180 22.15 -0.66 4.07
N ARG A 181 23.45 -0.95 4.05
CA ARG A 181 24.49 0.06 4.28
C ARG A 181 24.48 1.14 3.20
N GLU A 182 24.36 0.78 1.93
CA GLU A 182 24.26 1.77 0.84
C GLU A 182 22.98 2.61 0.94
N ILE A 183 21.87 2.05 1.41
CA ILE A 183 20.63 2.79 1.68
C ILE A 183 20.85 3.82 2.80
N ILE A 184 21.53 3.43 3.89
CA ILE A 184 21.87 4.35 4.98
C ILE A 184 22.81 5.45 4.50
N ASN A 185 23.88 5.11 3.76
CA ASN A 185 24.78 6.12 3.21
C ASN A 185 24.04 7.10 2.28
N PHE A 186 23.07 6.61 1.48
CA PHE A 186 22.26 7.47 0.64
C PHE A 186 21.45 8.50 1.45
N ILE A 187 20.77 8.10 2.53
CA ILE A 187 19.94 9.04 3.31
C ILE A 187 20.76 10.04 4.12
N GLU A 188 22.03 9.74 4.40
CA GLU A 188 22.96 10.65 5.08
C GLU A 188 23.56 11.67 4.12
N ASP A 189 23.76 11.29 2.85
CA ASP A 189 24.42 12.14 1.87
C ASP A 189 23.47 12.96 0.96
N VAL A 190 22.23 12.50 0.77
CA VAL A 190 21.30 13.15 -0.18
C VAL A 190 20.98 14.58 0.26
N PRO A 191 20.93 15.56 -0.67
CA PRO A 191 20.49 16.92 -0.33
C PRO A 191 19.07 16.92 0.25
N PHE A 192 18.83 17.78 1.24
CA PHE A 192 17.52 17.86 1.88
C PHE A 192 16.42 18.23 0.89
N GLU A 193 16.72 19.13 -0.05
CA GLU A 193 15.80 19.63 -1.07
C GLU A 193 15.21 18.48 -1.90
N ASP A 194 16.02 17.46 -2.20
CA ASP A 194 15.63 16.30 -3.01
C ASP A 194 14.67 15.36 -2.29
N ILE A 195 14.66 15.36 -0.96
CA ILE A 195 13.82 14.51 -0.12
C ILE A 195 12.76 15.28 0.68
N SER A 196 12.75 16.61 0.60
CA SER A 196 11.81 17.49 1.30
C SER A 196 10.35 17.19 0.98
N PHE A 197 10.07 16.68 -0.22
CA PHE A 197 8.74 16.27 -0.66
C PHE A 197 8.09 15.21 0.26
N LEU A 198 8.88 14.42 0.98
CA LEU A 198 8.38 13.41 1.92
C LEU A 198 7.57 14.03 3.07
N LEU A 199 7.82 15.31 3.40
CA LEU A 199 7.10 16.02 4.45
C LEU A 199 5.63 16.26 4.09
N GLU A 200 5.28 16.31 2.80
CA GLU A 200 3.87 16.30 2.37
C GLU A 200 3.14 15.06 2.90
N GLY A 201 3.84 13.92 2.93
CA GLY A 201 3.26 12.67 3.42
C GLY A 201 2.92 12.69 4.90
N VAL A 202 3.60 13.51 5.70
CA VAL A 202 3.26 13.72 7.11
C VAL A 202 1.89 14.38 7.22
N GLU A 203 1.69 15.47 6.48
CA GLU A 203 0.43 16.23 6.52
C GLU A 203 -0.75 15.39 6.05
N LEU A 204 -0.61 14.65 4.95
CA LEU A 204 -1.66 13.78 4.44
C LEU A 204 -2.04 12.69 5.45
N ASN A 205 -1.05 12.00 6.01
CA ASN A 205 -1.29 10.84 6.86
C ASN A 205 -1.80 11.24 8.26
N ILE A 206 -1.29 12.34 8.83
CA ILE A 206 -1.79 12.88 10.09
C ILE A 206 -3.20 13.44 9.93
N SER A 207 -3.52 14.08 8.80
CA SER A 207 -4.89 14.55 8.51
C SER A 207 -5.88 13.39 8.44
N MET A 208 -5.50 12.27 7.82
CA MET A 208 -6.30 11.05 7.83
C MET A 208 -6.49 10.49 9.24
N ALA A 209 -5.44 10.47 10.08
CA ALA A 209 -5.54 10.04 11.48
C ALA A 209 -6.53 10.89 12.28
N LYS A 210 -6.45 12.22 12.14
CA LYS A 210 -7.38 13.17 12.79
C LYS A 210 -8.82 12.88 12.40
N LYS A 211 -9.11 12.64 11.11
CA LYS A 211 -10.45 12.25 10.66
C LYS A 211 -10.93 10.92 11.23
N GLY A 212 -10.04 9.95 11.39
CA GLY A 212 -10.37 8.68 12.06
C GLY A 212 -10.80 8.88 13.51
N LEU A 213 -10.08 9.72 14.25
CA LEU A 213 -10.39 10.05 15.64
C LEU A 213 -11.67 10.89 15.78
N GLU A 214 -11.81 11.95 14.98
CA GLU A 214 -13.01 12.81 14.95
C GLU A 214 -14.27 11.99 14.64
N GLY A 215 -14.18 11.11 13.63
CA GLY A 215 -15.27 10.23 13.23
C GLY A 215 -15.52 9.05 14.16
N LYS A 216 -14.70 8.88 15.22
CA LYS A 216 -14.74 7.75 16.15
C LYS A 216 -14.73 6.39 15.43
N ILE A 217 -13.90 6.27 14.40
CA ILE A 217 -13.88 5.11 13.51
C ILE A 217 -12.92 4.05 14.07
N GLY A 218 -13.44 2.83 14.26
CA GLY A 218 -12.63 1.64 14.50
C GLY A 218 -11.79 1.67 15.77
N ILE A 219 -10.63 1.00 15.72
CA ILE A 219 -9.83 0.75 16.91
C ILE A 219 -8.99 1.95 17.34
N GLY A 220 -8.64 2.85 16.44
CA GLY A 220 -7.89 4.06 16.79
C GLY A 220 -8.69 4.91 17.77
N ALA A 221 -9.98 5.09 17.48
CA ALA A 221 -10.91 5.73 18.41
C ALA A 221 -11.11 4.92 19.71
N GLY A 222 -11.20 3.60 19.60
CA GLY A 222 -11.29 2.71 20.78
C GLY A 222 -10.09 2.83 21.73
N MET A 223 -8.87 2.81 21.20
CA MET A 223 -7.64 2.98 21.99
C MET A 223 -7.54 4.39 22.58
N SER A 224 -7.96 5.43 21.84
CA SER A 224 -8.05 6.79 22.38
C SER A 224 -9.00 6.86 23.59
N GLN A 225 -10.13 6.15 23.56
CA GLN A 225 -11.03 6.06 24.71
C GLN A 225 -10.41 5.28 25.89
N LEU A 226 -9.65 4.22 25.64
CA LEU A 226 -8.94 3.49 26.69
C LEU A 226 -7.90 4.38 27.39
N LEU A 227 -7.21 5.23 26.64
CA LEU A 227 -6.29 6.24 27.17
C LEU A 227 -7.03 7.28 28.02
N GLN A 228 -8.15 7.83 27.53
CA GLN A 228 -8.98 8.77 28.29
C GLN A 228 -9.53 8.17 29.61
N LYS A 229 -9.79 6.87 29.63
CA LYS A 229 -10.24 6.13 30.82
C LYS A 229 -9.10 5.75 31.78
N GLY A 230 -7.84 6.07 31.45
CA GLY A 230 -6.67 5.70 32.24
C GLY A 230 -6.32 4.21 32.23
N ILE A 231 -6.92 3.42 31.32
CA ILE A 231 -6.61 1.99 31.14
C ILE A 231 -5.29 1.82 30.39
N MET A 232 -5.06 2.67 29.38
CA MET A 232 -3.78 2.80 28.69
C MET A 232 -3.09 4.09 29.14
N ARG A 233 -1.76 4.05 29.25
CA ARG A 233 -0.98 5.26 29.53
C ARG A 233 -0.78 6.09 28.27
N ASP A 234 -0.68 7.39 28.46
CA ASP A 234 -0.23 8.31 27.42
C ASP A 234 1.30 8.25 27.32
N ASP A 235 1.78 7.37 26.46
CA ASP A 235 3.20 7.18 26.16
C ASP A 235 3.43 7.09 24.65
N ILE A 236 4.69 7.19 24.23
CA ILE A 236 5.07 7.21 22.81
C ILE A 236 4.58 5.96 22.06
N VAL A 237 4.59 4.79 22.71
CA VAL A 237 4.14 3.53 22.11
C VAL A 237 2.64 3.58 21.85
N ASN A 238 1.85 4.06 22.80
CA ASN A 238 0.40 4.16 22.64
C ASN A 238 0.00 5.29 21.68
N GLN A 239 0.74 6.40 21.65
CA GLN A 239 0.52 7.49 20.68
C GLN A 239 0.71 7.03 19.23
N VAL A 240 1.80 6.30 18.92
CA VAL A 240 1.99 5.76 17.56
C VAL A 240 0.91 4.75 17.19
N ARG A 241 0.47 3.90 18.14
CA ARG A 241 -0.62 2.94 17.91
C ARG A 241 -1.92 3.64 17.55
N ILE A 242 -2.33 4.62 18.35
CA ILE A 242 -3.60 5.34 18.18
C ILE A 242 -3.62 6.04 16.82
N LEU A 243 -2.59 6.83 16.51
CA LEU A 243 -2.59 7.62 15.27
C LEU A 243 -2.46 6.76 14.01
N THR A 244 -1.60 5.73 14.04
CA THR A 244 -1.43 4.80 12.91
C THR A 244 -2.71 4.04 12.63
N SER A 245 -3.36 3.50 13.67
CA SER A 245 -4.62 2.77 13.50
C SER A 245 -5.78 3.67 13.11
N ALA A 246 -5.90 4.87 13.67
CA ALA A 246 -6.95 5.83 13.30
C ALA A 246 -6.86 6.23 11.81
N ALA A 247 -5.65 6.45 11.29
CA ALA A 247 -5.46 6.73 9.86
C ALA A 247 -5.89 5.54 8.99
N CYS A 248 -5.55 4.32 9.42
CA CYS A 248 -5.95 3.11 8.72
C CYS A 248 -7.47 2.91 8.75
N ASP A 249 -8.09 3.08 9.91
CA ASP A 249 -9.53 2.96 10.12
C ASP A 249 -10.30 3.91 9.19
N ALA A 250 -9.94 5.19 9.18
CA ALA A 250 -10.54 6.20 8.30
C ALA A 250 -10.39 5.85 6.82
N ARG A 251 -9.17 5.49 6.39
CA ARG A 251 -8.90 5.11 5.01
C ARG A 251 -9.70 3.89 4.59
N MET A 252 -9.70 2.83 5.40
CA MET A 252 -10.39 1.57 5.12
C MET A 252 -11.92 1.69 5.22
N ALA A 253 -12.43 2.69 5.92
CA ALA A 253 -13.84 3.06 5.96
C ALA A 253 -14.30 3.85 4.73
N GLY A 254 -13.41 4.31 3.85
CA GLY A 254 -13.75 5.05 2.64
C GLY A 254 -13.78 6.58 2.80
N ILE A 255 -13.15 7.13 3.84
CA ILE A 255 -12.98 8.59 3.96
C ILE A 255 -12.23 9.14 2.73
N ASN A 256 -12.80 10.16 2.09
CA ASN A 256 -12.25 10.74 0.85
C ASN A 256 -11.13 11.74 1.11
N LEU A 257 -10.09 11.30 1.81
CA LEU A 257 -8.82 12.03 1.91
C LEU A 257 -7.70 11.16 1.32
N PRO A 258 -6.66 11.78 0.74
CA PRO A 258 -5.51 11.02 0.29
C PRO A 258 -4.64 10.66 1.51
N VAL A 259 -3.88 9.58 1.36
CA VAL A 259 -2.71 9.30 2.18
C VAL A 259 -1.51 9.16 1.26
N MET A 260 -0.33 9.52 1.76
CA MET A 260 0.90 9.20 1.08
C MET A 260 1.16 7.70 1.18
N SER A 261 1.38 7.08 0.03
CA SER A 261 1.63 5.63 -0.07
C SER A 261 3.12 5.29 0.03
N SER A 262 3.40 4.01 0.24
CA SER A 262 4.74 3.43 0.13
C SER A 262 4.63 2.11 -0.60
N ALA A 263 5.53 1.84 -1.53
CA ALA A 263 5.53 0.59 -2.31
C ALA A 263 4.13 0.27 -2.91
N GLY A 264 3.42 1.29 -3.40
CA GLY A 264 2.10 1.16 -4.01
C GLY A 264 0.93 0.91 -3.05
N SER A 265 1.08 1.10 -1.74
CA SER A 265 -0.02 0.97 -0.77
C SER A 265 -0.06 2.13 0.22
N GLY A 266 -1.25 2.72 0.39
CA GLY A 266 -1.50 3.75 1.39
C GLY A 266 -1.31 3.27 2.83
N ASN A 267 -1.63 2.00 3.14
CA ASN A 267 -1.40 1.45 4.48
C ASN A 267 0.10 1.21 4.75
N HIS A 268 0.91 0.89 3.73
CA HIS A 268 2.36 0.88 3.91
C HIS A 268 2.86 2.28 4.24
N GLY A 269 2.37 3.31 3.54
CA GLY A 269 2.74 4.69 3.82
C GLY A 269 2.31 5.17 5.21
N ILE A 270 1.12 4.81 5.68
CA ILE A 270 0.68 5.08 7.07
C ILE A 270 1.69 4.52 8.07
N THR A 271 2.06 3.25 7.96
CA THR A 271 3.04 2.63 8.87
C THR A 271 4.45 3.19 8.69
N ALA A 272 4.87 3.50 7.46
CA ALA A 272 6.20 4.01 7.19
C ALA A 272 6.39 5.47 7.64
N ILE A 273 5.30 6.25 7.74
CA ILE A 273 5.36 7.69 7.99
C ILE A 273 4.99 8.04 9.44
N ILE A 274 3.85 7.53 9.95
CA ILE A 274 3.32 8.00 11.23
C ILE A 274 4.25 7.67 12.40
N PRO A 275 4.68 6.41 12.63
CA PRO A 275 5.54 6.09 13.76
C PRO A 275 6.85 6.91 13.78
N PRO A 276 7.64 7.00 12.69
CA PRO A 276 8.85 7.83 12.68
C PRO A 276 8.55 9.32 12.90
N THR A 277 7.43 9.83 12.36
CA THR A 277 7.00 11.23 12.58
C THR A 277 6.77 11.53 14.05
N ILE A 278 6.01 10.68 14.75
CA ILE A 278 5.70 10.93 16.16
C ILE A 278 6.96 10.82 17.01
N VAL A 279 7.83 9.83 16.74
CA VAL A 279 9.10 9.70 17.48
C VAL A 279 10.04 10.88 17.20
N CYS A 280 10.19 11.29 15.94
CA CYS A 280 11.04 12.44 15.57
C CYS A 280 10.60 13.72 16.30
N ARG A 281 9.28 13.98 16.33
CA ARG A 281 8.69 15.12 17.04
C ARG A 281 8.85 15.00 18.55
N TYR A 282 8.69 13.80 19.11
CA TYR A 282 8.92 13.53 20.53
C TYR A 282 10.37 13.81 20.95
N LEU A 283 11.35 13.52 20.08
CA LEU A 283 12.77 13.79 20.30
C LEU A 283 13.16 15.26 20.02
N GLY A 284 12.23 16.09 19.54
CA GLY A 284 12.46 17.51 19.27
C GLY A 284 13.31 17.79 18.03
N TYR A 285 13.38 16.87 17.08
CA TYR A 285 14.14 17.06 15.84
C TYR A 285 13.37 17.84 14.77
N ASP A 286 14.12 18.41 13.82
CA ASP A 286 13.60 19.24 12.75
C ASP A 286 13.08 18.47 11.52
N ASN A 287 12.63 19.23 10.53
CA ASN A 287 12.08 18.70 9.29
C ASN A 287 13.13 18.01 8.40
N GLU A 288 14.40 18.40 8.46
CA GLU A 288 15.44 17.72 7.69
C GLU A 288 15.70 16.33 8.27
N LYS A 289 15.87 16.24 9.58
CA LYS A 289 16.02 14.96 10.28
C LYS A 289 14.82 14.06 10.05
N LEU A 290 13.60 14.63 10.07
CA LEU A 290 12.38 13.91 9.75
C LEU A 290 12.38 13.39 8.29
N ALA A 291 12.70 14.24 7.31
CA ALA A 291 12.72 13.82 5.90
C ALA A 291 13.71 12.68 5.66
N ARG A 292 14.91 12.71 6.28
CA ARG A 292 15.89 11.62 6.20
C ARG A 292 15.38 10.32 6.82
N ALA A 293 14.74 10.40 7.99
CA ALA A 293 14.13 9.24 8.62
C ALA A 293 12.99 8.63 7.78
N LEU A 294 12.14 9.47 7.18
CA LEU A 294 11.10 9.03 6.26
C LEU A 294 11.68 8.37 5.01
N ALA A 295 12.76 8.92 4.45
CA ALA A 295 13.45 8.34 3.30
C ALA A 295 13.95 6.93 3.64
N LEU A 296 14.60 6.74 4.79
CA LEU A 296 15.07 5.44 5.26
C LEU A 296 13.90 4.46 5.44
N SER A 297 12.83 4.88 6.10
CA SER A 297 11.63 4.06 6.31
C SER A 297 11.03 3.56 4.99
N HIS A 298 10.86 4.47 4.00
CA HIS A 298 10.33 4.14 2.69
C HIS A 298 11.26 3.23 1.87
N LEU A 299 12.58 3.49 1.88
CA LEU A 299 13.56 2.69 1.13
C LEU A 299 13.66 1.27 1.68
N ILE A 300 13.72 1.09 3.01
CA ILE A 300 13.74 -0.24 3.64
C ILE A 300 12.41 -0.98 3.36
N THR A 301 11.28 -0.27 3.44
CA THR A 301 9.97 -0.84 3.06
C THR A 301 10.00 -1.36 1.62
N ALA A 302 10.45 -0.53 0.68
CA ALA A 302 10.54 -0.89 -0.73
C ALA A 302 11.53 -2.05 -0.97
N TYR A 303 12.69 -2.03 -0.31
CA TYR A 303 13.71 -3.06 -0.37
C TYR A 303 13.15 -4.43 0.01
N ILE A 304 12.47 -4.54 1.15
CA ILE A 304 11.85 -5.79 1.60
C ILE A 304 10.78 -6.26 0.61
N LYS A 305 10.00 -5.33 0.05
CA LYS A 305 8.94 -5.65 -0.93
C LYS A 305 9.48 -6.21 -2.24
N GLU A 306 10.73 -5.94 -2.61
CA GLU A 306 11.39 -6.58 -3.76
C GLU A 306 11.57 -8.10 -3.55
N TYR A 307 11.71 -8.55 -2.30
CA TYR A 307 11.87 -9.97 -1.95
C TYR A 307 10.54 -10.63 -1.61
N THR A 308 9.66 -9.98 -0.84
CA THR A 308 8.35 -10.56 -0.48
C THR A 308 7.31 -10.46 -1.61
N GLY A 309 7.59 -9.65 -2.64
CA GLY A 309 6.66 -9.36 -3.73
C GLY A 309 5.65 -8.25 -3.40
N ARG A 310 5.04 -7.64 -4.42
CA ARG A 310 4.10 -6.51 -4.28
C ARG A 310 2.78 -6.93 -3.62
N LEU A 311 2.17 -7.99 -4.13
CA LEU A 311 1.03 -8.66 -3.51
C LEU A 311 1.53 -9.98 -2.91
N SER A 312 1.49 -10.04 -1.58
CA SER A 312 2.09 -11.11 -0.79
C SER A 312 1.09 -11.67 0.23
N PRO A 313 1.23 -12.95 0.61
CA PRO A 313 0.48 -13.55 1.71
C PRO A 313 0.93 -13.02 3.08
N VAL A 314 2.18 -12.52 3.19
CA VAL A 314 2.65 -11.75 4.35
C VAL A 314 2.09 -10.33 4.31
N CYS A 315 1.69 -9.78 5.46
CA CYS A 315 1.19 -8.42 5.59
C CYS A 315 2.32 -7.39 5.39
N GLY A 316 2.44 -6.86 4.17
CA GLY A 316 3.42 -5.81 3.86
C GLY A 316 3.28 -4.53 4.72
N CYS A 317 2.08 -4.24 5.22
CA CYS A 317 1.84 -3.06 6.07
C CYS A 317 2.45 -3.20 7.46
N SER A 318 2.48 -4.42 8.00
CA SER A 318 2.99 -4.67 9.34
C SER A 318 4.41 -5.18 9.34
N VAL A 319 4.74 -6.04 8.37
CA VAL A 319 6.07 -6.63 8.27
C VAL A 319 7.01 -5.66 7.55
N ALA A 320 6.86 -5.47 6.23
CA ALA A 320 7.79 -4.64 5.47
C ALA A 320 7.81 -3.17 5.95
N ALA A 321 6.65 -2.52 6.06
CA ALA A 321 6.58 -1.13 6.49
C ALA A 321 6.84 -0.93 7.99
N GLY A 322 6.53 -1.93 8.84
CA GLY A 322 6.90 -1.92 10.25
C GLY A 322 8.41 -2.04 10.45
N ILE A 323 9.07 -2.94 9.71
CA ILE A 323 10.53 -3.06 9.70
C ILE A 323 11.18 -1.74 9.25
N GLY A 324 10.68 -1.14 8.17
CA GLY A 324 11.16 0.16 7.70
C GLY A 324 11.00 1.27 8.74
N ALA A 325 9.84 1.34 9.39
CA ALA A 325 9.60 2.29 10.47
C ALA A 325 10.57 2.06 11.64
N SER A 326 10.77 0.81 12.08
CA SER A 326 11.71 0.45 13.16
C SER A 326 13.14 0.87 12.85
N ALA A 327 13.62 0.55 11.64
CA ALA A 327 14.95 0.92 11.18
C ALA A 327 15.17 2.45 11.21
N SER A 328 14.17 3.22 10.75
CA SER A 328 14.23 4.68 10.80
C SER A 328 14.15 5.25 12.21
N ILE A 329 13.39 4.61 13.11
CA ILE A 329 13.32 5.00 14.52
C ILE A 329 14.65 4.71 15.22
N ALA A 330 15.29 3.58 14.95
CA ALA A 330 16.62 3.29 15.47
C ALA A 330 17.65 4.34 15.02
N TRP A 331 17.60 4.77 13.75
CA TRP A 331 18.43 5.88 13.27
C TRP A 331 18.11 7.21 13.96
N LEU A 332 16.82 7.53 14.18
CA LEU A 332 16.40 8.71 14.94
C LEU A 332 16.92 8.68 16.38
N LEU A 333 16.99 7.51 17.01
CA LEU A 333 17.52 7.33 18.36
C LEU A 333 19.06 7.41 18.43
N GLY A 334 19.74 7.76 17.33
CA GLY A 334 21.20 7.88 17.26
C GLY A 334 21.92 6.55 17.01
N GLY A 335 21.19 5.50 16.61
CA GLY A 335 21.77 4.20 16.27
C GLY A 335 22.60 4.24 15.00
N GLY A 336 23.72 3.53 15.00
CA GLY A 336 24.51 3.29 13.80
C GLY A 336 24.00 2.07 13.02
N TYR A 337 24.82 1.60 12.08
CA TYR A 337 24.47 0.43 11.26
C TYR A 337 24.07 -0.80 12.10
N LYS A 338 24.79 -1.07 13.20
CA LYS A 338 24.56 -2.23 14.04
C LYS A 338 23.17 -2.19 14.69
N GLU A 339 22.77 -1.04 15.22
CA GLU A 339 21.48 -0.85 15.89
C GLU A 339 20.33 -0.86 14.88
N ILE A 340 20.53 -0.27 13.69
CA ILE A 340 19.55 -0.32 12.60
C ILE A 340 19.34 -1.77 12.14
N VAL A 341 20.41 -2.52 11.89
CA VAL A 341 20.33 -3.96 11.54
C VAL A 341 19.67 -4.76 12.66
N GLY A 342 20.04 -4.49 13.91
CA GLY A 342 19.43 -5.14 15.07
C GLY A 342 17.93 -4.92 15.14
N SER A 343 17.46 -3.70 14.88
CA SER A 343 16.04 -3.37 14.85
C SER A 343 15.29 -4.08 13.72
N ILE A 344 15.93 -4.26 12.56
CA ILE A 344 15.39 -5.00 11.42
C ILE A 344 15.23 -6.48 11.79
N ASN A 345 16.29 -7.10 12.30
CA ASN A 345 16.27 -8.51 12.70
C ASN A 345 15.23 -8.78 13.79
N ASN A 346 15.16 -7.91 14.80
CA ASN A 346 14.15 -7.98 15.86
C ASN A 346 12.73 -7.94 15.30
N MET A 347 12.44 -7.03 14.38
CA MET A 347 11.12 -6.93 13.75
C MET A 347 10.78 -8.14 12.88
N VAL A 348 11.77 -8.73 12.19
CA VAL A 348 11.57 -9.97 11.42
C VAL A 348 11.22 -11.13 12.35
N GLY A 349 11.94 -11.27 13.47
CA GLY A 349 11.62 -12.26 14.50
C GLY A 349 10.23 -12.07 15.10
N ALA A 350 9.82 -10.82 15.33
CA ALA A 350 8.55 -10.51 15.98
C ALA A 350 7.31 -10.67 15.05
N LEU A 351 7.41 -10.29 13.77
CA LEU A 351 6.23 -10.05 12.92
C LEU A 351 6.14 -10.90 11.64
N SER A 352 7.16 -11.68 11.28
CA SER A 352 7.22 -12.40 9.98
C SER A 352 6.01 -13.30 9.68
N GLY A 353 5.31 -13.80 10.70
CA GLY A 353 4.10 -14.61 10.56
C GLY A 353 2.79 -13.84 10.32
N MET A 354 2.81 -12.50 10.32
CA MET A 354 1.57 -11.72 10.18
C MET A 354 1.03 -11.77 8.75
N VAL A 355 -0.18 -12.32 8.60
CA VAL A 355 -0.78 -12.65 7.29
C VAL A 355 -1.54 -11.49 6.66
N CYS A 356 -1.67 -11.47 5.34
CA CYS A 356 -2.49 -10.52 4.57
C CYS A 356 -3.80 -11.19 4.16
N ASP A 357 -4.88 -10.87 4.86
CA ASP A 357 -6.22 -11.44 4.68
C ASP A 357 -7.21 -10.47 4.01
N GLY A 358 -6.71 -9.66 3.08
CA GLY A 358 -7.49 -8.65 2.34
C GLY A 358 -7.47 -7.27 2.97
N ALA A 359 -7.97 -6.25 2.27
CA ALA A 359 -8.11 -4.90 2.82
C ALA A 359 -9.49 -4.73 3.48
N LYS A 360 -9.49 -4.21 4.71
CA LYS A 360 -10.69 -4.03 5.56
C LYS A 360 -10.35 -3.18 6.78
N GLY A 361 -11.34 -2.81 7.58
CA GLY A 361 -11.11 -2.20 8.90
C GLY A 361 -10.17 -3.03 9.80
N GLY A 362 -10.16 -4.36 9.66
CA GLY A 362 -9.22 -5.24 10.34
C GLY A 362 -7.73 -4.96 10.07
N CYS A 363 -7.37 -4.21 9.01
CA CYS A 363 -5.99 -3.77 8.80
C CYS A 363 -5.50 -2.86 9.93
N ALA A 364 -6.37 -2.05 10.55
CA ALA A 364 -5.97 -1.13 11.60
C ALA A 364 -5.35 -1.86 12.81
N TYR A 365 -5.86 -3.05 13.15
CA TYR A 365 -5.28 -3.89 14.22
C TYR A 365 -3.83 -4.25 13.93
N LYS A 366 -3.57 -4.67 12.69
CA LYS A 366 -2.24 -5.08 12.24
C LYS A 366 -1.27 -3.90 12.20
N LEU A 367 -1.73 -2.74 11.74
CA LEU A 367 -0.94 -1.51 11.74
C LEU A 367 -0.68 -1.00 13.16
N SER A 368 -1.65 -1.11 14.08
CA SER A 368 -1.43 -0.78 15.48
C SER A 368 -0.30 -1.62 16.07
N THR A 369 -0.34 -2.94 15.90
CA THR A 369 0.69 -3.84 16.44
C THR A 369 2.07 -3.51 15.85
N ALA A 370 2.15 -3.32 14.53
CA ALA A 370 3.41 -2.98 13.88
C ALA A 370 3.98 -1.62 14.34
N ALA A 371 3.12 -0.62 14.56
CA ALA A 371 3.55 0.69 15.04
C ALA A 371 4.14 0.63 16.44
N SER A 372 3.54 -0.12 17.37
CA SER A 372 4.14 -0.30 18.70
C SER A 372 5.45 -1.06 18.65
N GLU A 373 5.48 -2.17 17.90
CA GLU A 373 6.70 -2.97 17.79
C GLU A 373 7.83 -2.19 17.12
N ALA A 374 7.53 -1.36 16.12
CA ALA A 374 8.55 -0.51 15.50
C ALA A 374 9.27 0.40 16.50
N VAL A 375 8.55 0.93 17.50
CA VAL A 375 9.16 1.72 18.57
C VAL A 375 9.94 0.82 19.53
N ILE A 376 9.31 -0.23 20.05
CA ILE A 376 9.90 -1.12 21.07
C ILE A 376 11.18 -1.78 20.54
N GLN A 377 11.14 -2.36 19.34
CA GLN A 377 12.27 -3.09 18.77
C GLN A 377 13.44 -2.17 18.42
N ALA A 378 13.18 -0.92 18.04
CA ALA A 378 14.21 0.09 17.87
C ALA A 378 14.91 0.44 19.19
N TYR A 379 14.14 0.69 20.26
CA TYR A 379 14.72 0.92 21.59
C TYR A 379 15.52 -0.28 22.10
N LEU A 380 15.02 -1.51 21.91
CA LEU A 380 15.76 -2.73 22.28
C LEU A 380 17.11 -2.82 21.55
N ALA A 381 17.11 -2.59 20.23
CA ALA A 381 18.34 -2.63 19.44
C ALA A 381 19.34 -1.56 19.87
N ILE A 382 18.88 -0.33 20.15
CA ILE A 382 19.71 0.76 20.70
C ILE A 382 20.36 0.38 22.03
N ASN A 383 19.68 -0.42 22.84
CA ASN A 383 20.17 -0.91 24.13
C ASN A 383 20.94 -2.24 24.01
N GLY A 384 21.28 -2.68 22.80
CA GLY A 384 22.09 -3.89 22.57
C GLY A 384 21.32 -5.21 22.67
N PHE A 385 19.98 -5.17 22.77
CA PHE A 385 19.13 -6.37 22.78
C PHE A 385 18.68 -6.70 21.35
N VAL A 386 19.38 -7.67 20.74
CA VAL A 386 19.13 -8.12 19.38
C VAL A 386 18.91 -9.63 19.38
N ILE A 387 17.90 -10.07 18.63
CA ILE A 387 17.58 -11.48 18.40
C ILE A 387 18.79 -12.23 17.80
N SER A 388 18.94 -13.52 18.13
CA SER A 388 20.06 -14.31 17.62
C SER A 388 19.91 -14.60 16.13
N ASN A 389 21.03 -14.70 15.41
CA ASN A 389 21.08 -15.25 14.05
C ASN A 389 20.77 -16.75 14.00
N TYR A 390 20.68 -17.44 15.15
CA TYR A 390 20.20 -18.82 15.23
C TYR A 390 18.67 -18.92 15.39
N ASP A 391 17.97 -17.80 15.61
CA ASP A 391 16.53 -17.79 15.84
C ASP A 391 15.74 -17.76 14.53
N GLY A 392 15.23 -18.93 14.12
CA GLY A 392 14.25 -19.05 13.05
C GLY A 392 14.78 -18.63 11.68
N ILE A 393 14.27 -17.53 11.13
CA ILE A 393 14.61 -17.04 9.78
C ILE A 393 15.64 -15.91 9.76
N VAL A 394 16.12 -15.49 10.93
CA VAL A 394 17.18 -14.49 11.04
C VAL A 394 18.48 -15.09 10.50
N GLY A 395 19.19 -14.36 9.65
CA GLY A 395 20.46 -14.79 9.07
C GLY A 395 21.66 -14.12 9.75
N ASP A 396 22.86 -14.58 9.37
CA ASP A 396 24.14 -14.00 9.82
C ASP A 396 24.33 -12.54 9.41
N ASP A 397 23.62 -12.12 8.36
CA ASP A 397 23.65 -10.79 7.77
C ASP A 397 22.22 -10.32 7.43
N VAL A 398 21.99 -9.00 7.45
CA VAL A 398 20.62 -8.44 7.35
C VAL A 398 19.99 -8.73 5.99
N GLU A 399 20.77 -8.73 4.91
CA GLU A 399 20.31 -9.08 3.58
C GLU A 399 19.91 -10.56 3.50
N VAL A 400 20.59 -11.44 4.24
CA VAL A 400 20.18 -12.86 4.37
C VAL A 400 18.85 -12.95 5.11
N THR A 401 18.67 -12.25 6.24
CA THR A 401 17.40 -12.20 6.97
C THR A 401 16.24 -11.77 6.06
N ILE A 402 16.43 -10.72 5.26
CA ILE A 402 15.40 -10.21 4.34
C ILE A 402 15.13 -11.20 3.20
N ARG A 403 16.16 -11.87 2.66
CA ARG A 403 15.99 -12.95 1.68
C ARG A 403 15.20 -14.12 2.25
N ASN A 404 15.49 -14.54 3.48
CA ASN A 404 14.77 -15.61 4.17
C ASN A 404 13.29 -15.26 4.38
N LEU A 405 12.99 -14.00 4.73
CA LEU A 405 11.62 -13.49 4.77
C LEU A 405 10.94 -13.56 3.40
N GLY A 406 11.69 -13.27 2.32
CA GLY A 406 11.25 -13.48 0.94
C GLY A 406 10.87 -14.93 0.66
N VAL A 407 11.76 -15.88 0.97
CA VAL A 407 11.54 -17.33 0.81
C VAL A 407 10.31 -17.79 1.61
N LEU A 408 10.17 -17.37 2.87
CA LEU A 408 8.98 -17.67 3.68
C LEU A 408 7.70 -17.20 2.99
N SER A 409 7.70 -15.97 2.46
CA SER A 409 6.53 -15.40 1.80
C SER A 409 6.22 -16.07 0.46
N SER A 410 7.22 -16.36 -0.38
CA SER A 410 7.00 -16.87 -1.74
C SER A 410 6.85 -18.39 -1.80
N GLU A 411 7.61 -19.13 -1.00
CA GLU A 411 7.64 -20.59 -1.03
C GLU A 411 6.85 -21.18 0.14
N GLY A 412 7.11 -20.70 1.36
CA GLY A 412 6.48 -21.21 2.58
C GLY A 412 4.98 -20.91 2.68
N MET A 413 4.51 -19.82 2.04
CA MET A 413 3.13 -19.37 2.08
C MET A 413 2.41 -19.40 0.72
N LYS A 414 2.91 -20.19 -0.24
CA LYS A 414 2.38 -20.24 -1.63
C LYS A 414 0.86 -20.52 -1.71
N ASP A 415 0.33 -21.35 -0.82
CA ASP A 415 -1.08 -21.77 -0.82
C ASP A 415 -1.96 -20.89 0.10
N MET A 416 -1.36 -19.91 0.79
CA MET A 416 -2.04 -19.09 1.79
C MET A 416 -3.12 -18.21 1.17
N ASP A 417 -2.86 -17.58 0.04
CA ASP A 417 -3.82 -16.71 -0.63
C ASP A 417 -5.08 -17.47 -1.07
N GLU A 418 -4.90 -18.65 -1.67
CA GLU A 418 -6.01 -19.52 -2.06
C GLU A 418 -6.82 -19.96 -0.83
N THR A 419 -6.14 -20.34 0.25
CA THR A 419 -6.78 -20.75 1.50
C THR A 419 -7.60 -19.61 2.11
N ILE A 420 -7.03 -18.41 2.20
CA ILE A 420 -7.70 -17.22 2.70
C ILE A 420 -8.92 -16.89 1.83
N LEU A 421 -8.78 -16.94 0.51
CA LEU A 421 -9.89 -16.68 -0.41
C LEU A 421 -11.02 -17.68 -0.23
N LYS A 422 -10.73 -18.98 -0.12
CA LYS A 422 -11.74 -20.01 0.20
C LYS A 422 -12.48 -19.71 1.50
N ILE A 423 -11.79 -19.19 2.52
CA ILE A 423 -12.42 -18.78 3.78
C ILE A 423 -13.28 -17.53 3.58
N MET A 424 -12.79 -16.53 2.84
CA MET A 424 -13.48 -15.26 2.61
C MET A 424 -14.75 -15.41 1.77
N THR A 425 -14.74 -16.28 0.77
CA THR A 425 -15.89 -16.51 -0.13
C THR A 425 -16.96 -17.40 0.47
N LYS A 426 -16.62 -18.27 1.44
CA LYS A 426 -17.60 -19.04 2.22
C LYS A 426 -18.42 -18.20 3.19
N LYS A 427 -17.95 -17.00 3.55
CA LYS A 427 -18.70 -16.08 4.41
C LYS A 427 -19.84 -15.47 3.59
N THR A 428 -21.01 -16.10 3.65
CA THR A 428 -22.27 -15.47 3.26
C THR A 428 -22.44 -14.20 4.08
N CYS A 429 -22.70 -13.09 3.40
CA CYS A 429 -23.16 -11.86 4.04
C CYS A 429 -24.62 -12.02 4.46
#